data_AF-A0A3C7VW20-F1
#
_entry.id   AF-A0A3C7VW20-F1
#
_cell.length_a   1.000
_cell.length_b   1.000
_cell.length_c   1.000
_cell.angle_alpha   90.00
_cell.angle_beta   90.00
_cell.angle_gamma   90.00
#
_symmetry.space_group_name_H-M   'P 1'
#
loop_
_entity.id
_entity.type
_entity.pdbx_description
1 polymer ?
#
loop_
_entity_poly.entity_id
_entity_poly.type
_entity_poly.pdbx_seq_one_letter_code
_entity_poly.pdbx_strand_id
1 'polypeptide(L)' 'MYFDSLEALLAMEGHGPYVWAAYGITLLVLALVLSAPGRRRRRLLREVRGELRREAAHGSKEAAHAPGS' A
#
# COMPACT_ATOMS: atom_id res chain seq x y z
N MET A 1 16.35 -0.13 41.73
CA MET A 1 15.22 0.04 40.80
C MET A 1 15.26 -1.15 39.85
N TYR A 2 14.21 -1.97 39.79
CA TYR A 2 14.25 -3.32 39.17
C TYR A 2 14.02 -3.33 37.64
N PHE A 3 13.84 -2.15 37.03
CA PHE A 3 13.48 -1.97 35.63
C PHE A 3 14.39 -0.94 34.93
N ASP A 4 15.67 -0.90 35.25
CA ASP A 4 16.55 0.23 34.87
C ASP A 4 16.93 0.30 33.39
N SER A 5 16.50 -0.62 32.52
CA SER A 5 16.78 -0.45 31.10
C SER A 5 15.85 -1.24 30.18
N LEU A 6 15.38 -0.56 29.13
CA LEU A 6 14.85 -1.18 27.90
C LEU A 6 15.82 -2.24 27.34
N GLU A 7 17.09 -2.10 27.68
CA GLU A 7 18.18 -3.04 27.41
C GLU A 7 17.97 -4.40 28.09
N ALA A 8 17.45 -4.47 29.32
CA ALA A 8 17.13 -5.74 29.98
C ALA A 8 15.93 -6.48 29.33
N LEU A 9 15.01 -5.73 28.70
CA LEU A 9 13.93 -6.29 27.89
C LEU A 9 14.44 -6.76 26.51
N LEU A 10 15.42 -6.06 25.93
CA LEU A 10 16.13 -6.43 24.70
C LEU A 10 17.14 -7.57 24.90
N ALA A 11 17.63 -7.74 26.12
CA ALA A 11 18.68 -8.69 26.46
C ALA A 11 18.20 -9.80 27.39
N MET A 12 16.88 -10.01 27.55
CA MET A 12 16.23 -11.13 28.28
C MET A 12 17.11 -12.40 28.20
N GLU A 13 17.96 -12.61 29.20
CA GLU A 13 18.99 -13.67 29.28
C GLU A 13 19.72 -14.05 27.96
N GLY A 14 19.96 -13.08 27.06
CA GLY A 14 20.67 -13.31 25.79
C GLY A 14 19.82 -13.79 24.61
N HIS A 15 18.49 -13.90 24.74
CA HIS A 15 17.60 -14.36 23.66
C HIS A 15 16.86 -13.23 22.92
N GLY A 16 16.84 -12.01 23.46
CA GLY A 16 16.11 -10.90 22.84
C GLY A 16 16.52 -10.57 21.40
N PRO A 17 17.78 -10.74 20.94
CA PRO A 17 18.12 -10.57 19.52
C PRO A 17 17.33 -11.50 18.59
N TYR A 18 17.04 -12.74 19.01
CA TYR A 18 16.26 -13.69 18.23
C TYR A 18 14.79 -13.27 18.13
N VAL A 19 14.22 -12.78 19.23
CA VAL A 19 12.83 -12.32 19.29
C VAL A 19 12.64 -11.12 18.37
N TRP A 20 13.53 -10.12 18.47
CA TRP A 20 13.49 -8.94 17.61
C TRP A 20 13.78 -9.27 16.15
N ALA A 21 14.67 -10.22 15.86
CA ALA A 21 14.88 -10.71 14.50
C ALA A 21 13.61 -11.38 13.95
N ALA A 22 12.92 -12.23 14.74
CA ALA A 22 11.67 -12.86 14.33
C ALA A 22 10.56 -11.83 14.07
N TYR A 23 10.40 -10.83 14.95
CA TYR A 23 9.47 -9.72 14.72
C TYR A 23 9.85 -8.90 13.49
N GLY A 24 11.13 -8.59 13.31
CA GLY A 24 11.65 -7.84 12.17
C GLY A 24 11.40 -8.56 10.84
N ILE A 25 11.70 -9.86 10.76
CA ILE A 25 11.43 -10.70 9.59
C ILE A 25 9.93 -10.76 9.32
N THR A 26 9.11 -10.93 10.36
CA THR A 26 7.65 -10.97 10.22
C THR A 26 7.11 -9.65 9.68
N LEU A 27 7.52 -8.51 10.25
CA LEU A 27 7.17 -7.18 9.78
C LEU A 27 7.61 -6.94 8.33
N LEU A 28 8.82 -7.39 7.97
CA LEU A 28 9.34 -7.27 6.61
C LEU A 28 8.48 -8.07 5.63
N VAL A 29 8.18 -9.34 5.93
CA VAL A 29 7.30 -10.18 5.12
C VAL A 29 5.92 -9.55 4.99
N LEU A 30 5.34 -9.05 6.09
CA LEU A 30 4.04 -8.38 6.07
C LEU A 30 4.07 -7.12 5.19
N ALA A 31 5.12 -6.31 5.30
CA ALA A 31 5.29 -5.11 4.48
C ALA A 31 5.42 -5.46 2.99
N LEU A 32 6.15 -6.52 2.63
CA LEU A 32 6.27 -7.01 1.26
C LEU A 32 4.92 -7.51 0.71
N VAL A 33 4.20 -8.31 1.50
CA VAL A 33 2.88 -8.85 1.15
C VAL A 33 1.87 -7.73 0.98
N LEU A 34 1.85 -6.72 1.86
CA LEU A 34 0.92 -5.58 1.78
C LEU A 34 1.31 -4.58 0.66
N SER A 35 2.60 -4.52 0.30
CA SER A 35 3.08 -3.68 -0.81
C SER A 35 2.59 -4.19 -2.17
N ALA A 36 2.44 -5.51 -2.35
CA ALA A 36 1.97 -6.11 -3.60
C ALA A 36 0.55 -5.65 -4.03
N PRO A 37 -0.51 -5.73 -3.20
CA PRO A 37 -1.84 -5.26 -3.55
C PRO A 37 -1.88 -3.73 -3.69
N GLY A 38 -1.10 -2.99 -2.88
CA GLY A 38 -0.97 -1.54 -3.01
C GLY A 38 -0.47 -1.11 -4.40
N ARG A 39 0.56 -1.80 -4.93
CA ARG A 39 1.08 -1.54 -6.28
C ARG A 39 0.08 -1.90 -7.37
N ARG A 40 -0.64 -3.02 -7.22
CA ARG A 40 -1.63 -3.48 -8.21
C ARG A 40 -2.86 -2.58 -8.26
N ARG A 41 -3.37 -2.14 -7.10
CA ARG A 41 -4.49 -1.20 -6.99
C ARG A 41 -4.17 0.15 -7.64
N ARG A 42 -2.95 0.65 -7.48
CA ARG A 42 -2.48 1.89 -8.15
C ARG A 42 -2.38 1.77 -9.67
N ARG A 43 -2.25 0.55 -10.22
CA ARG A 43 -2.21 0.32 -11.67
C ARG A 43 -3.62 0.30 -12.25
N LEU A 44 -4.53 -0.44 -11.61
CA LEU A 44 -5.95 -0.49 -11.98
C LEU A 44 -6.61 0.89 -11.91
N LEU A 45 -6.36 1.66 -10.84
CA LEU A 45 -6.88 3.04 -10.74
C LEU A 45 -6.34 3.98 -11.82
N ARG A 46 -5.16 3.70 -12.38
CA ARG A 46 -4.60 4.49 -13.50
C ARG A 46 -5.27 4.12 -14.82
N GLU A 47 -5.54 2.84 -15.05
CA GLU A 47 -6.25 2.34 -16.23
C GLU A 47 -7.69 2.89 -16.24
N VAL A 48 -8.44 2.75 -15.15
CA VAL A 48 -9.82 3.26 -15.01
C VAL A 48 -9.90 4.78 -15.21
N ARG A 49 -8.94 5.56 -14.69
CA ARG A 49 -8.89 7.02 -14.92
C ARG A 49 -8.65 7.38 -16.39
N GLY A 50 -7.96 6.52 -17.15
CA GLY A 50 -7.72 6.71 -18.58
C GLY A 50 -9.00 6.52 -19.39
N GLU A 51 -9.79 5.50 -19.06
CA GLU A 51 -11.06 5.21 -19.75
C GLU A 51 -12.12 6.28 -19.47
N LEU A 52 -12.31 6.70 -18.21
CA LEU A 52 -13.22 7.79 -17.85
C LEU A 52 -12.95 9.09 -18.61
N ARG A 53 -11.68 9.42 -18.89
CA ARG A 53 -11.32 10.60 -19.69
C ARG A 53 -11.71 10.46 -21.15
N ARG A 54 -11.66 9.24 -21.71
CA ARG A 54 -12.05 8.97 -23.10
C ARG A 54 -13.57 8.97 -23.25
N GLU A 55 -14.29 8.36 -22.32
CA GLU A 55 -15.76 8.41 -22.27
C GLU A 55 -16.28 9.84 -22.14
N ALA A 56 -15.68 10.65 -21.27
CA ALA A 56 -16.02 12.07 -21.14
C ALA A 56 -15.78 12.85 -22.46
N ALA A 57 -14.75 12.51 -23.22
CA ALA A 57 -14.43 13.13 -24.51
C ALA A 57 -15.34 12.63 -25.66
N HIS A 58 -15.87 11.40 -25.58
CA HIS A 58 -16.82 10.87 -26.55
C HIS A 58 -18.26 11.34 -26.27
N GLY A 59 -18.71 11.37 -25.01
CA GLY A 59 -20.03 11.89 -24.66
C GLY A 59 -20.22 13.38 -24.95
N SER A 60 -19.14 14.17 -24.90
CA SER A 60 -19.17 15.59 -25.31
C SER A 60 -19.16 15.78 -26.83
N LYS A 61 -18.59 14.84 -27.59
CA LYS A 61 -18.73 14.84 -29.07
C LYS A 61 -20.14 14.46 -29.52
N GLU A 62 -20.84 13.59 -28.79
CA GLU A 62 -22.23 13.22 -29.09
C GLU A 62 -23.21 14.37 -28.79
N ALA A 63 -23.00 15.10 -27.67
CA ALA A 63 -23.74 16.33 -27.37
C ALA A 63 -23.46 17.47 -28.37
N ALA A 64 -22.24 17.54 -28.94
CA ALA A 64 -21.87 18.53 -29.95
C ALA A 64 -22.26 18.13 -31.39
N HIS A 65 -22.58 16.85 -31.64
CA HIS A 65 -23.05 16.35 -32.94
C HIS A 65 -24.57 16.20 -33.02
N ALA A 66 -25.34 16.58 -31.99
CA ALA A 66 -26.78 16.77 -32.11
C ALA A 66 -27.05 17.88 -33.15
N PRO A 67 -27.47 17.55 -34.39
CA PRO A 67 -27.69 18.55 -35.41
C PRO A 67 -29.11 19.10 -35.23
N GLY A 68 -29.20 20.34 -34.77
CA GLY A 68 -30.34 21.23 -35.00
C GLY A 68 -31.67 20.83 -34.35
N SER A 69 -32.09 21.64 -33.37
CA SER A 69 -33.49 22.03 -33.20
C SER A 69 -33.56 23.55 -33.27
#